data_AF-A0A1I0DD81-F1
#
_entry.id   AF-A0A1I0DD81-F1
#
_cell.length_a   1.000
_cell.length_b   1.000
_cell.length_c   1.000
_cell.angle_alpha   90.00
_cell.angle_beta   90.00
_cell.angle_gamma   90.00
#
_symmetry.space_group_name_H-M   'P 1'
#
loop_
_entity.id
_entity.type
_entity.pdbx_description
1 polymer ?
#
loop_
_entity_poly.entity_id
_entity_poly.type
_entity_poly.pdbx_seq_one_letter_code
_entity_poly.pdbx_strand_id
1 'polypeptide(L)'
;MGEFQHNIDTKGRIIVPSKFREDLGESFVVTRGLDKCLFAYPMEEWKLLEEKLKKLPLTKKDARAFTRFFFSGAVECEVDKQGRINIPQPLRNYAVLDKECVVIGVSNRIEFWASENWEDYFNDSEESFAEIAENLLDFDI
;
A
#
# COMPACT_ATOMS: atom_id res chain seq x y z
N MET A 1 -10.66 5.85 4.13
CA MET A 1 -10.16 5.62 5.52
C MET A 1 -10.96 4.53 6.24
N GLY A 2 -10.26 3.70 7.01
CA GLY A 2 -10.79 2.55 7.78
C GLY A 2 -9.78 1.40 7.85
N GLU A 3 -10.08 0.37 8.63
CA GLU A 3 -9.32 -0.88 8.73
C GLU A 3 -10.30 -2.06 8.57
N PHE A 4 -9.92 -3.05 7.76
CA PHE A 4 -10.77 -4.20 7.44
C PHE A 4 -9.94 -5.48 7.32
N GLN A 5 -10.41 -6.58 7.90
CA GLN A 5 -9.73 -7.87 7.82
C GLN A 5 -10.46 -8.84 6.89
N HIS A 6 -9.72 -9.48 5.99
CA HIS A 6 -10.25 -10.43 5.01
C HIS A 6 -9.30 -11.60 4.79
N ASN A 7 -9.87 -12.79 4.56
CA ASN A 7 -9.09 -13.94 4.10
C ASN A 7 -8.71 -13.79 2.62
N ILE A 8 -7.55 -14.30 2.27
CA ILE A 8 -7.05 -14.44 0.91
C ILE A 8 -7.54 -15.77 0.37
N ASP A 9 -8.12 -15.77 -0.83
CA ASP A 9 -8.59 -17.01 -1.42
C ASP A 9 -7.45 -17.88 -1.98
N THR A 10 -7.77 -19.13 -2.32
CA THR A 10 -6.80 -20.11 -2.84
C THR A 10 -6.08 -19.69 -4.14
N LYS A 11 -6.57 -18.64 -4.81
CA LYS A 11 -5.96 -18.08 -6.03
C LYS A 11 -5.21 -16.78 -5.76
N GLY A 12 -5.09 -16.38 -4.49
CA GLY A 12 -4.41 -15.14 -4.10
C GLY A 12 -5.25 -13.88 -4.33
N ARG A 13 -6.57 -14.00 -4.46
CA ARG A 13 -7.46 -12.84 -4.61
C ARG A 13 -7.90 -12.34 -3.25
N ILE A 14 -7.96 -11.03 -3.11
CA ILE A 14 -8.26 -10.34 -1.85
C ILE A 14 -9.53 -9.52 -2.04
N ILE A 15 -10.43 -9.54 -1.05
CA ILE A 15 -11.62 -8.68 -1.05
C ILE A 15 -11.18 -7.24 -0.84
N VAL A 16 -11.66 -6.34 -1.71
CA VAL A 16 -11.55 -4.90 -1.50
C VAL A 16 -12.82 -4.41 -0.82
N PRO A 17 -12.75 -3.86 0.41
CA PRO A 17 -13.92 -3.30 1.12
C PRO A 17 -14.72 -2.34 0.23
N SER A 18 -16.05 -2.37 0.29
CA SER A 18 -16.92 -1.57 -0.60
C SER A 18 -16.56 -0.08 -0.61
N LYS A 19 -16.31 0.49 0.56
CA LYS A 19 -15.88 1.88 0.73
C LYS A 19 -14.60 2.21 -0.06
N PHE A 20 -13.64 1.29 -0.06
CA PHE A 20 -12.37 1.46 -0.76
C PHE A 20 -12.49 1.23 -2.27
N ARG A 21 -13.46 0.43 -2.71
CA ARG A 21 -13.76 0.26 -4.14
C ARG A 21 -14.27 1.55 -4.77
N GLU A 22 -15.11 2.28 -4.04
CA GLU A 22 -15.59 3.60 -4.47
C GLU A 22 -14.43 4.60 -4.61
N ASP A 23 -13.52 4.62 -3.62
CA ASP A 23 -12.36 5.51 -3.61
C ASP A 23 -11.32 5.17 -4.72
N LEU A 24 -11.10 3.88 -5.03
CA LEU A 24 -10.13 3.45 -6.05
C LEU A 24 -10.59 3.71 -7.49
N GLY A 25 -11.90 3.66 -7.74
CA GLY A 25 -12.46 3.72 -9.09
C GLY A 25 -12.32 2.40 -9.87
N GLU A 26 -12.51 2.48 -11.19
CA GLU A 26 -12.52 1.29 -12.07
C GLU A 26 -11.14 0.64 -12.23
N SER A 27 -10.11 1.48 -12.34
CA SER A 27 -8.70 1.07 -12.47
C SER A 27 -7.84 1.87 -11.50
N PHE A 28 -6.81 1.23 -10.98
CA PHE A 28 -5.89 1.77 -9.98
C PHE A 28 -4.54 1.07 -10.05
N VAL A 29 -3.51 1.63 -9.42
CA VAL A 29 -2.16 1.03 -9.41
C VAL A 29 -1.87 0.39 -8.08
N VAL A 30 -1.44 -0.87 -8.09
CA VAL A 30 -0.85 -1.55 -6.94
C VAL A 30 0.66 -1.60 -7.07
N THR A 31 1.38 -1.33 -5.99
CA THR A 31 2.84 -1.47 -5.93
C THR A 31 3.31 -1.88 -4.55
N ARG A 32 4.63 -2.10 -4.40
CA ARG A 32 5.28 -2.35 -3.12
C ARG A 32 5.19 -1.11 -2.24
N GLY A 33 4.65 -1.29 -1.04
CA GLY A 33 4.71 -0.30 0.02
C GLY A 33 6.02 -0.39 0.80
N LEU A 34 6.15 0.52 1.76
CA LEU A 34 7.14 0.38 2.83
C LEU A 34 6.68 -0.74 3.78
N ASP A 35 7.56 -1.19 4.68
CA ASP A 35 7.16 -2.07 5.80
C ASP A 35 6.51 -3.41 5.39
N LYS A 36 6.88 -3.92 4.22
CA LYS A 36 6.37 -5.20 3.68
C LYS A 36 4.85 -5.22 3.49
N CYS A 37 4.25 -4.11 3.09
CA CYS A 37 2.87 -4.05 2.63
C CYS A 37 2.78 -3.74 1.13
N LEU A 38 1.57 -3.71 0.57
CA LEU A 38 1.32 -3.19 -0.78
C LEU A 38 0.53 -1.91 -0.70
N PHE A 39 0.83 -0.93 -1.55
CA PHE A 39 0.02 0.27 -1.72
C PHE A 39 -0.86 0.13 -2.95
N ALA A 40 -2.10 0.59 -2.85
CA ALA A 40 -3.01 0.82 -3.96
C ALA A 40 -3.40 2.29 -4.03
N TYR A 41 -3.16 2.89 -5.18
CA TYR A 41 -3.44 4.29 -5.46
C TYR A 41 -4.53 4.41 -6.52
N PRO A 42 -5.58 5.22 -6.28
CA PRO A 42 -6.42 5.71 -7.36
C PRO A 42 -5.55 6.35 -8.45
N MET A 43 -5.97 6.27 -9.71
CA MET A 43 -5.14 6.74 -10.83
C MET A 43 -4.75 8.21 -10.75
N GLU A 44 -5.59 9.05 -10.15
CA GLU A 44 -5.29 10.48 -9.94
C GLU A 44 -4.11 10.67 -8.97
N GLU A 45 -4.14 9.98 -7.83
CA GLU A 45 -3.07 10.01 -6.83
C GLU A 45 -1.78 9.37 -7.34
N TRP A 46 -1.89 8.28 -8.11
CA TRP A 46 -0.74 7.66 -8.76
C TRP A 46 0.00 8.64 -9.67
N LYS A 47 -0.72 9.40 -10.51
CA LYS A 47 -0.12 10.40 -11.40
C LYS A 47 0.61 11.49 -10.62
N LEU A 48 0.01 11.97 -9.52
CA LEU A 48 0.64 12.97 -8.66
C LEU A 48 1.95 12.45 -8.03
N LEU A 49 1.94 11.20 -7.56
CA LEU A 49 3.14 10.55 -7.01
C LEU A 49 4.19 10.33 -8.09
N GLU A 50 3.80 9.84 -9.27
CA GLU A 50 4.69 9.60 -10.39
C GLU A 50 5.46 10.88 -10.79
N GLU A 51 4.76 12.00 -10.89
CA GLU A 51 5.38 13.30 -11.21
C GLU A 51 6.35 13.78 -10.12
N LYS A 52 6.11 13.46 -8.85
CA LYS A 52 7.07 13.73 -7.77
C LYS A 52 8.32 12.86 -7.92
N LEU A 53 8.15 11.57 -8.18
CA LEU A 53 9.25 10.61 -8.29
C LEU A 53 10.12 10.82 -9.53
N LYS A 54 9.54 11.27 -10.66
CA LYS A 54 10.28 11.65 -11.88
C LYS A 54 11.27 12.80 -11.64
N LYS A 55 11.03 13.65 -10.65
CA LYS A 55 11.91 14.79 -10.31
C LYS A 55 13.12 14.38 -9.46
N LEU A 56 13.18 13.13 -8.99
CA LEU A 56 14.31 12.67 -8.18
C LEU A 56 15.60 12.62 -9.03
N PRO A 57 16.74 13.06 -8.47
CA PRO A 57 17.98 13.19 -9.23
C PRO A 57 18.57 11.83 -9.60
N LEU A 58 18.69 11.56 -10.91
CA LEU A 58 19.29 10.32 -11.43
C LEU A 58 20.76 10.14 -11.02
N THR A 59 21.46 11.18 -10.59
CA THR A 59 22.84 11.10 -10.11
C THR A 59 22.95 10.47 -8.71
N LYS A 60 21.89 10.54 -7.89
CA LYS A 60 21.88 9.96 -6.54
C LYS A 60 21.55 8.47 -6.59
N LYS A 61 22.39 7.65 -5.94
CA LYS A 61 22.23 6.18 -5.89
C LYS A 61 20.89 5.79 -5.28
N ASP A 62 20.53 6.40 -4.16
CA ASP A 62 19.32 6.04 -3.40
C ASP A 62 18.04 6.42 -4.15
N ALA A 63 18.05 7.56 -4.85
CA ALA A 63 16.95 7.95 -5.74
C ALA A 63 16.70 6.91 -6.85
N ARG A 64 17.77 6.40 -7.49
CA ARG A 64 17.63 5.33 -8.49
C ARG A 64 17.17 4.01 -7.87
N ALA A 65 17.69 3.67 -6.69
CA ALA A 65 17.30 2.45 -5.99
C ALA A 65 15.80 2.48 -5.62
N PHE A 66 15.34 3.59 -5.04
CA PHE A 66 13.96 3.80 -4.65
C PHE A 66 13.01 3.75 -5.86
N THR A 67 13.29 4.53 -6.92
CA THR A 67 12.44 4.54 -8.12
C THR A 67 12.38 3.18 -8.80
N ARG A 68 13.50 2.46 -8.93
CA ARG A 68 13.50 1.09 -9.48
C ARG A 68 12.70 0.14 -8.60
N PHE A 69 12.89 0.20 -7.29
CA PHE A 69 12.18 -0.66 -6.34
C PHE A 69 10.66 -0.44 -6.42
N PHE A 70 10.24 0.82 -6.41
CA PHE A 70 8.84 1.21 -6.42
C PHE A 70 8.18 0.97 -7.77
N PHE A 71 8.73 1.46 -8.89
CA PHE A 71 8.09 1.32 -10.20
C PHE A 71 8.17 -0.10 -10.78
N SER A 72 9.20 -0.88 -10.47
CA SER A 72 9.26 -2.28 -10.95
C SER A 72 8.19 -3.19 -10.34
N GLY A 73 7.53 -2.75 -9.26
CA GLY A 73 6.42 -3.44 -8.63
C GLY A 73 5.06 -2.87 -9.03
N ALA A 74 5.02 -1.73 -9.73
CA ALA A 74 3.78 -1.06 -10.06
C ALA A 74 3.04 -1.79 -11.17
N VAL A 75 1.79 -2.13 -10.92
CA VAL A 75 0.89 -2.80 -11.86
C VAL A 75 -0.48 -2.15 -11.82
N GLU A 76 -1.07 -1.94 -12.99
CA GLU A 76 -2.47 -1.54 -13.09
C GLU A 76 -3.37 -2.73 -12.75
N CYS A 77 -4.41 -2.48 -11.96
CA CYS A 77 -5.32 -3.47 -11.43
C CYS A 77 -6.77 -2.97 -11.49
N GLU A 78 -7.68 -3.93 -11.51
CA GLU A 78 -9.12 -3.70 -11.48
C GLU A 78 -9.75 -4.61 -10.41
N VAL A 79 -10.97 -4.28 -10.00
CA VAL A 79 -11.77 -5.13 -9.11
C VAL A 79 -12.73 -5.99 -9.93
N ASP A 80 -12.75 -7.30 -9.65
CA ASP A 80 -13.68 -8.22 -10.29
C ASP A 80 -15.14 -8.01 -9.83
N LYS A 81 -16.09 -8.68 -10.50
CA LYS A 81 -17.52 -8.60 -10.18
C LYS A 81 -17.88 -9.04 -8.76
N GLN A 82 -16.99 -9.75 -8.07
CA GLN A 82 -17.17 -10.19 -6.68
C GLN A 82 -16.51 -9.23 -5.67
N GLY A 83 -15.99 -8.10 -6.13
CA GLY A 83 -15.34 -7.12 -5.27
C GLY A 83 -13.91 -7.50 -4.89
N ARG A 84 -13.24 -8.37 -5.65
CA ARG A 84 -11.87 -8.81 -5.35
C ARG A 84 -10.85 -8.28 -6.32
N ILE A 85 -9.63 -8.10 -5.84
CA ILE A 85 -8.45 -7.82 -6.63
C ILE A 85 -7.62 -9.10 -6.84
N ASN A 86 -7.01 -9.24 -8.02
CA ASN A 86 -6.02 -10.28 -8.30
C ASN A 86 -4.60 -9.70 -8.23
N ILE A 87 -3.89 -9.94 -7.12
CA ILE A 87 -2.55 -9.39 -6.89
C ILE A 87 -1.50 -10.33 -7.51
N PRO A 88 -0.60 -9.82 -8.38
CA PRO A 88 0.49 -10.62 -8.93
C PRO A 88 1.34 -11.30 -7.86
N GLN A 89 1.76 -12.54 -8.12
CA GLN A 89 2.54 -13.36 -7.19
C GLN A 89 3.80 -12.62 -6.65
N PRO A 90 4.59 -11.87 -7.44
CA PRO A 90 5.75 -11.16 -6.91
C PRO A 90 5.41 -10.12 -5.83
N LEU A 91 4.24 -9.50 -5.91
CA LEU A 91 3.77 -8.54 -4.90
C LEU A 91 3.25 -9.27 -3.66
N ARG A 92 2.49 -10.35 -3.83
CA ARG A 92 2.06 -11.17 -2.69
C ARG A 92 3.25 -11.74 -1.91
N ASN A 93 4.27 -12.23 -2.62
CA ASN A 93 5.50 -12.71 -1.99
C ASN A 93 6.24 -11.59 -1.25
N TYR A 94 6.27 -10.38 -1.81
CA TYR A 94 6.91 -9.24 -1.16
C TYR A 94 6.24 -8.88 0.16
N ALA A 95 4.90 -8.86 0.16
CA ALA A 95 4.08 -8.45 1.30
C ALA A 95 3.62 -9.61 2.20
N VAL A 96 4.10 -10.83 1.95
CA VAL A 96 3.78 -12.04 2.72
C VAL A 96 2.26 -12.32 2.81
N LEU A 97 1.55 -12.03 1.73
CA LEU A 97 0.09 -12.15 1.64
C LEU A 97 -0.33 -13.60 1.34
N ASP A 98 -0.36 -14.44 2.39
CA ASP A 98 -0.60 -15.88 2.29
C ASP A 98 -1.99 -16.36 2.77
N LYS A 99 -2.51 -15.84 3.89
CA LYS A 99 -3.77 -16.33 4.50
C LYS A 99 -4.75 -15.22 4.82
N GLU A 100 -4.33 -14.29 5.68
CA GLU A 100 -5.15 -13.19 6.15
C GLU A 100 -4.53 -11.86 5.72
N CYS A 101 -5.39 -10.95 5.30
CA CYS A 101 -5.03 -9.63 4.86
C CYS A 101 -5.78 -8.59 5.69
N VAL A 102 -5.04 -7.61 6.20
CA VAL A 102 -5.61 -6.36 6.71
C VAL A 102 -5.52 -5.32 5.59
N VAL A 103 -6.64 -4.65 5.34
CA VAL A 103 -6.77 -3.60 4.33
C VAL A 103 -7.06 -2.30 5.05
N ILE A 104 -6.14 -1.34 4.96
CA ILE A 104 -6.25 -0.05 5.62
C ILE A 104 -6.32 1.09 4.61
N GLY A 105 -7.02 2.16 4.96
CA GLY A 105 -7.09 3.37 4.14
C GLY A 105 -6.32 4.52 4.77
N VAL A 106 -5.22 4.93 4.15
CA VAL A 106 -4.29 5.97 4.63
C VAL A 106 -4.36 7.19 3.72
N SER A 107 -5.35 8.05 3.98
CA SER A 107 -5.63 9.26 3.20
C SER A 107 -5.75 8.98 1.68
N ASN A 108 -4.65 9.14 0.95
CA ASN A 108 -4.59 9.08 -0.50
C ASN A 108 -4.31 7.70 -1.10
N ARG A 109 -4.20 6.67 -0.26
CA ARG A 109 -3.96 5.30 -0.68
C ARG A 109 -4.67 4.30 0.20
N ILE A 110 -4.78 3.09 -0.32
CA ILE A 110 -5.12 1.89 0.45
C ILE A 110 -3.86 1.06 0.59
N GLU A 111 -3.74 0.33 1.69
CA GLU A 111 -2.64 -0.60 1.91
C GLU A 111 -3.16 -2.00 2.19
N PHE A 112 -2.44 -3.00 1.68
CA PHE A 112 -2.70 -4.42 1.93
C PHE A 112 -1.53 -5.00 2.71
N TRP A 113 -1.84 -5.51 3.89
CA TRP A 113 -0.88 -6.06 4.83
C TRP A 113 -1.21 -7.51 5.11
N ALA A 114 -0.19 -8.35 5.27
CA ALA A 114 -0.38 -9.60 6.00
C ALA A 114 -0.77 -9.27 7.44
N SER A 115 -1.76 -9.97 8.01
CA SER A 115 -2.25 -9.65 9.35
C SER A 115 -1.14 -9.64 10.41
N GLU A 116 -0.24 -10.61 10.37
CA GLU A 116 0.90 -10.70 11.31
C GLU A 116 1.81 -9.47 11.19
N ASN A 117 2.16 -9.04 9.97
CA ASN A 117 2.99 -7.86 9.76
C ASN A 117 2.30 -6.56 10.23
N TRP A 118 0.97 -6.47 10.07
CA TRP A 118 0.21 -5.31 10.54
C TRP A 118 0.16 -5.26 12.07
N GLU A 119 -0.06 -6.40 12.72
CA GLU A 119 -0.09 -6.50 14.18
C GLU A 119 1.27 -6.11 14.78
N ASP A 120 2.36 -6.65 14.23
CA ASP A 120 3.73 -6.29 14.65
C ASP A 120 3.98 -4.78 14.47
N TYR A 121 3.68 -4.25 13.28
CA TYR A 121 3.85 -2.82 12.99
C TYR A 121 3.02 -1.94 13.92
N PHE A 122 1.76 -2.32 14.17
CA PHE A 122 0.84 -1.56 15.01
C PHE A 122 1.33 -1.53 16.46
N ASN A 123 1.73 -2.68 17.02
CA ASN A 123 2.23 -2.77 18.39
C ASN A 123 3.52 -1.93 18.57
N ASP A 124 4.49 -2.08 17.66
CA ASP A 124 5.74 -1.31 17.70
C ASP A 124 5.47 0.22 17.61
N SER A 125 4.50 0.59 16.77
CA SER A 125 4.13 1.99 16.53
C SER A 125 3.28 2.57 17.67
N GLU A 126 2.42 1.77 18.31
CA GLU A 126 1.56 2.21 19.42
C GLU A 126 2.41 2.55 20.64
N GLU A 127 3.42 1.74 20.96
CA GLU A 127 4.36 2.02 22.05
C GLU A 127 5.10 3.35 21.86
N SER A 128 5.34 3.72 20.60
CA SER A 128 6.08 4.93 20.22
C SER A 128 5.18 6.09 19.79
N PHE A 129 3.85 5.93 19.80
CA PHE A 129 2.94 6.86 19.13
C PHE A 129 3.03 8.29 19.67
N ALA A 130 3.12 8.42 21.00
CA ALA A 130 3.25 9.72 21.65
C ALA A 130 4.58 10.40 21.29
N GLU A 131 5.70 9.67 21.30
CA GLU A 131 7.02 10.18 20.95
C GLU A 131 7.09 10.58 19.46
N ILE A 132 6.51 9.77 18.58
CA ILE A 132 6.42 10.09 17.14
C ILE A 132 5.59 11.37 16.94
N ALA A 133 4.45 11.50 17.63
CA ALA A 133 3.60 12.68 17.54
C ALA A 133 4.32 13.96 18.01
N GLU A 134 5.06 13.89 19.11
CA GLU A 134 5.89 15.00 19.60
C GLU A 134 6.96 15.39 18.57
N ASN A 135 7.73 14.43 18.07
CA ASN A 135 8.77 14.68 17.07
C ASN A 135 8.20 15.27 15.75
N LEU A 136 6.99 14.88 15.35
CA LEU A 136 6.35 15.39 14.13
C LEU A 136 5.84 16.83 14.28
N LEU A 137 5.41 17.23 15.48
CA LEU A 137 5.00 18.62 15.74
C LEU A 137 6.19 19.59 15.74
N ASP A 138 7.39 19.10 16.03
CA ASP A 138 8.63 19.88 15.93
C ASP A 138 9.07 20.11 14.46
N PHE A 139 8.53 19.33 13.51
CA PHE A 139 8.61 19.62 12.09
C PHE A 139 7.38 20.43 11.66
N ASP A 140 7.43 21.75 11.91
CA ASP A 140 6.43 22.77 11.56
C ASP A 140 5.39 22.35 10.50
N ILE A 141 4.11 22.32 10.91
CA ILE A 141 2.94 22.48 10.04
C ILE A 141 2.77 23.97 9.71
#